data_AF-A0A3A5JJW2-F1
#
_entry.id   AF-A0A3A5JJW2-F1
#
_cell.length_a   1.000
_cell.length_b   1.000
_cell.length_c   1.000
_cell.angle_alpha   90.00
_cell.angle_beta   90.00
_cell.angle_gamma   90.00
#
_symmetry.space_group_name_H-M   'P 1'
#
loop_
_entity.id
_entity.type
_entity.pdbx_description
1 polymer ?
#
loop_
_entity_poly.entity_id
_entity_poly.type
_entity_poly.pdbx_seq_one_letter_code
_entity_poly.pdbx_strand_id
1 'polypeptide(L)'
;MEEPSSDFECTKRGFLRAGLGVGAGSALSRPVAARPTAGPDSVAVTNDARPHRGRFETPGSPSRAAYRALATVERQVTQRSGSSGLDRTVNAVEYLGLGSNGPLNEALDRADAGGDLDGVRLKFPAGTYRIAGDVSISPAGPFGIVGPRAVFRVDPGVRCELNVHTDSRGLFEGFTIDQRADRAAVSLLLSTDDHLDAHGLTFRGPAEAIGDDQQALVRPVATNPEASVRIENLRAVGGTNAGSHAWVRPESPPPGHVAGGVPAAFVGTANRGVVQFVEPTLHGWENGLYASRTPGAVQVIGGSFVNNNNTAVRISGAESFCDGATIVLDASRWPDDQSGRFTIGEIQGVSGVRSETGSLNKEGARFRNLDVRARSLARCPGLVVFEGSAGTGRLHNCRLTTDIDGTPAVRIDAPGTGPHRASTGPQAIRMDRVEIRGSATDGPAVSGTDSRPNSVLADSCVRLPGAGPASIVGVTTQNVGYGADCTASQGTDEPVGTPSETPEIRNLTVQPPSPEPGLSGLGLLVAAGALVSFGTATLVPALRDRLRR
;
A
#
# COMPACT_ATOMS: atom_id res chain seq x y z
N MET A 1 -3.51 -52.34 8.25
CA MET A 1 -3.91 -51.27 9.18
C MET A 1 -4.39 -50.15 8.28
N GLU A 2 -5.68 -50.21 8.01
CA GLU A 2 -6.38 -49.65 6.85
C GLU A 2 -6.79 -48.20 7.08
N GLU A 3 -6.67 -47.39 6.04
CA GLU A 3 -7.36 -46.10 5.89
C GLU A 3 -8.85 -46.33 5.57
N PRO A 4 -9.75 -45.43 6.01
CA PRO A 4 -11.05 -45.32 5.39
C PRO A 4 -11.13 -44.06 4.52
N SER A 5 -11.38 -44.29 3.23
CA SER A 5 -12.06 -43.36 2.32
C SER A 5 -13.54 -43.25 2.68
N SER A 6 -14.13 -42.06 2.54
CA SER A 6 -15.59 -41.95 2.41
C SER A 6 -15.96 -40.94 1.34
N ASP A 7 -16.33 -41.48 0.17
CA ASP A 7 -17.20 -40.83 -0.81
C ASP A 7 -18.57 -40.55 -0.18
N PHE A 8 -19.16 -39.40 -0.51
CA PHE A 8 -20.60 -39.20 -0.35
C PHE A 8 -21.22 -38.77 -1.67
N GLU A 9 -21.97 -39.72 -2.24
CA GLU A 9 -22.83 -39.56 -3.39
C GLU A 9 -24.03 -38.63 -3.12
N CYS A 10 -24.42 -37.95 -4.19
CA CYS A 10 -25.58 -37.10 -4.31
C CYS A 10 -26.85 -37.94 -4.59
N THR A 11 -27.96 -37.68 -3.90
CA THR A 11 -29.29 -38.17 -4.33
C THR A 11 -30.36 -37.09 -4.27
N LYS A 12 -30.95 -36.81 -5.44
CA LYS A 12 -32.17 -36.03 -5.67
C LYS A 12 -33.41 -36.88 -5.43
N ARG A 13 -34.42 -36.33 -4.73
CA ARG A 13 -35.89 -36.47 -4.86
C ARG A 13 -36.48 -35.68 -3.68
N GLY A 14 -37.42 -34.74 -3.78
CA GLY A 14 -38.49 -34.51 -4.73
C GLY A 14 -39.80 -34.52 -3.95
N PHE A 15 -40.36 -33.36 -3.59
CA PHE A 15 -41.76 -33.24 -3.15
C PHE A 15 -42.34 -31.88 -3.52
N LEU A 16 -43.48 -31.92 -4.20
CA LEU A 16 -44.29 -30.81 -4.71
C LEU A 16 -45.75 -31.14 -4.37
N ARG A 17 -46.48 -30.18 -3.77
CA ARG A 17 -47.95 -29.97 -3.72
C ARG A 17 -48.24 -29.12 -2.47
N ALA A 18 -49.20 -28.22 -2.39
CA ALA A 18 -50.08 -27.50 -3.32
C ALA A 18 -50.80 -26.45 -2.45
N GLY A 19 -51.27 -25.34 -3.02
CA GLY A 19 -52.12 -24.40 -2.29
C GLY A 19 -52.32 -23.05 -2.99
N LEU A 20 -53.12 -23.04 -4.06
CA LEU A 20 -53.72 -21.85 -4.65
C LEU A 20 -54.96 -21.45 -3.85
N GLY A 21 -55.19 -20.14 -3.68
CA GLY A 21 -56.47 -19.65 -3.12
C GLY A 21 -56.57 -18.13 -2.86
N VAL A 22 -56.75 -17.35 -3.94
CA VAL A 22 -57.64 -16.18 -4.12
C VAL A 22 -57.60 -15.01 -3.10
N GLY A 23 -57.43 -13.78 -3.62
CA GLY A 23 -57.77 -12.55 -2.88
C GLY A 23 -57.62 -11.24 -3.68
N ALA A 24 -58.68 -10.89 -4.41
CA ALA A 24 -59.19 -9.55 -4.78
C ALA A 24 -58.24 -8.41 -5.22
N GLY A 25 -58.49 -7.92 -6.44
CA GLY A 25 -57.90 -6.72 -7.00
C GLY A 25 -58.56 -5.43 -6.52
N SER A 26 -57.79 -4.34 -6.62
CA SER A 26 -58.28 -2.96 -6.63
C SER A 26 -57.50 -2.19 -7.68
N ALA A 27 -58.25 -1.56 -8.58
CA ALA A 27 -57.76 -0.83 -9.74
C ALA A 27 -57.45 0.62 -9.36
N LEU A 28 -56.26 1.12 -9.73
CA LEU A 28 -56.00 2.55 -9.83
C LEU A 28 -55.23 2.87 -11.12
N SER A 29 -55.99 3.44 -12.04
CA SER A 29 -55.69 4.38 -13.12
C SER A 29 -54.23 4.76 -13.38
N ARG A 30 -53.76 4.41 -14.59
CA ARG A 30 -52.54 4.95 -15.21
C ARG A 30 -52.78 6.40 -15.71
N PRO A 31 -51.89 7.36 -15.43
CA PRO A 31 -51.89 8.62 -16.15
C PRO A 31 -51.21 8.44 -17.51
N VAL A 32 -51.91 8.89 -18.55
CA VAL A 32 -51.39 9.03 -19.92
C VAL A 32 -50.45 10.24 -19.93
N ALA A 33 -49.15 10.00 -20.12
CA ALA A 33 -48.19 11.07 -20.36
C ALA A 33 -48.35 11.60 -21.79
N ALA A 34 -48.49 12.93 -21.89
CA ALA A 34 -48.58 13.65 -23.14
C ALA A 34 -47.31 13.47 -24.00
N ARG A 35 -47.49 13.22 -25.29
CA ARG A 35 -46.41 13.26 -26.30
C ARG A 35 -45.99 14.72 -26.52
N PRO A 36 -44.70 15.06 -26.40
CA PRO A 36 -44.20 16.36 -26.86
C PRO A 36 -44.23 16.41 -28.39
N THR A 37 -44.81 17.48 -28.91
CA THR A 37 -44.74 17.88 -30.31
C THR A 37 -43.31 18.28 -30.69
N ALA A 38 -42.81 17.73 -31.80
CA ALA A 38 -41.53 18.13 -32.37
C ALA A 38 -41.63 19.56 -32.95
N GLY A 39 -40.86 20.48 -32.38
CA GLY A 39 -40.60 21.80 -32.96
C GLY A 39 -39.41 21.75 -33.92
N PRO A 40 -39.39 22.55 -35.00
CA PRO A 40 -38.36 22.52 -36.01
C PRO A 40 -37.21 23.44 -35.61
N ASP A 41 -36.13 22.88 -35.09
CA ASP A 41 -34.80 23.49 -35.11
C ASP A 41 -33.77 22.36 -35.00
N SER A 42 -33.50 21.71 -36.12
CA SER A 42 -32.38 20.78 -36.25
C SER A 42 -31.07 21.57 -36.25
N VAL A 43 -30.58 21.87 -35.06
CA VAL A 43 -29.16 22.16 -34.86
C VAL A 43 -28.42 20.88 -35.24
N ALA A 44 -27.61 20.95 -36.28
CA ALA A 44 -26.72 19.88 -36.68
C ALA A 44 -25.81 19.54 -35.51
N VAL A 45 -26.15 18.48 -34.77
CA VAL A 45 -25.25 17.84 -33.82
C VAL A 45 -24.16 17.20 -34.67
N THR A 46 -23.02 17.87 -34.76
CA THR A 46 -21.79 17.25 -35.21
C THR A 46 -21.51 16.09 -34.26
N ASN A 47 -21.68 14.87 -34.74
CA ASN A 47 -21.33 13.63 -34.05
C ASN A 47 -19.80 13.52 -33.91
N ASP A 48 -19.19 14.40 -33.12
CA ASP A 48 -17.82 14.25 -32.63
C ASP A 48 -17.84 13.78 -31.15
N ALA A 49 -18.87 13.00 -30.81
CA ALA A 49 -19.01 12.34 -29.53
C ALA A 49 -18.08 11.12 -29.46
N ARG A 50 -16.77 11.35 -29.41
CA ARG A 50 -15.88 10.36 -28.80
C ARG A 50 -16.30 10.24 -27.33
N PRO A 51 -16.67 9.05 -26.83
CA PRO A 51 -17.02 8.92 -25.43
C PRO A 51 -15.80 9.36 -24.62
N HIS A 52 -15.95 10.44 -23.83
CA HIS A 52 -14.96 10.81 -22.84
C HIS A 52 -14.75 9.58 -21.95
N ARG A 53 -13.59 8.92 -22.09
CA ARG A 53 -13.16 7.86 -21.19
C ARG A 53 -13.26 8.41 -19.78
N GLY A 54 -14.19 7.89 -18.99
CA GLY A 54 -14.44 8.40 -17.66
C GLY A 54 -13.20 8.24 -16.77
N ARG A 55 -13.11 9.04 -15.71
CA ARG A 55 -12.03 8.99 -14.69
C ARG A 55 -11.61 7.55 -14.29
N PHE A 56 -12.56 6.61 -14.26
CA PHE A 56 -12.36 5.21 -13.87
C PHE A 56 -11.60 4.34 -14.90
N GLU A 57 -11.32 4.84 -16.09
CA GLU A 57 -10.54 4.17 -17.14
C GLU A 57 -9.19 4.84 -17.37
N THR A 58 -8.83 5.80 -16.52
CA THR A 58 -7.56 6.53 -16.62
C THR A 58 -6.49 5.82 -15.78
N PRO A 59 -5.35 5.42 -16.37
CA PRO A 59 -4.20 4.96 -15.59
C PRO A 59 -3.79 5.99 -14.52
N GLY A 60 -3.45 5.52 -13.32
CA GLY A 60 -3.23 6.36 -12.13
C GLY A 60 -4.53 6.78 -11.43
N SER A 61 -5.68 6.18 -11.76
CA SER A 61 -6.95 6.41 -11.05
C SER A 61 -7.70 5.10 -10.81
N PRO A 62 -8.27 4.89 -9.60
CA PRO A 62 -8.95 3.63 -9.29
C PRO A 62 -10.14 3.36 -10.22
N SER A 63 -10.28 2.10 -10.62
CA SER A 63 -11.39 1.65 -11.45
C SER A 63 -12.71 1.57 -10.68
N ARG A 64 -13.84 1.48 -11.40
CA ARG A 64 -15.15 1.17 -10.77
C ARG A 64 -15.12 -0.18 -10.05
N ALA A 65 -14.31 -1.14 -10.52
CA ALA A 65 -14.22 -2.45 -9.89
C ALA A 65 -13.51 -2.37 -8.52
N ALA A 66 -12.51 -1.49 -8.37
CA ALA A 66 -11.86 -1.23 -7.10
C ALA A 66 -12.83 -0.64 -6.07
N TYR A 67 -13.57 0.42 -6.43
CA TYR A 67 -14.58 1.00 -5.54
C TYR A 67 -15.74 0.04 -5.21
N ARG A 68 -16.11 -0.85 -6.14
CA ARG A 68 -17.08 -1.92 -5.84
C ARG A 68 -16.54 -2.90 -4.81
N ALA A 69 -15.25 -3.25 -4.86
CA ALA A 69 -14.64 -4.13 -3.86
C ALA A 69 -14.63 -3.48 -2.47
N LEU A 70 -14.27 -2.20 -2.39
CA LEU A 70 -14.39 -1.38 -1.18
C LEU A 70 -15.81 -1.41 -0.61
N ALA A 71 -16.79 -1.02 -1.44
CA ALA A 71 -18.20 -1.00 -1.04
C ALA A 71 -18.77 -2.39 -0.68
N THR A 72 -18.20 -3.47 -1.22
CA THR A 72 -18.60 -4.84 -0.83
C THR A 72 -18.18 -5.14 0.60
N VAL A 73 -16.94 -4.83 0.98
CA VAL A 73 -16.47 -5.01 2.36
C VAL A 73 -17.31 -4.15 3.31
N GLU A 74 -17.51 -2.86 3.00
CA GLU A 74 -18.34 -1.95 3.79
C GLU A 74 -19.78 -2.46 3.99
N ARG A 75 -20.40 -3.01 2.94
CA ARG A 75 -21.73 -3.63 3.05
C ARG A 75 -21.72 -4.86 3.94
N GLN A 76 -20.74 -5.75 3.79
CA GLN A 76 -20.63 -6.97 4.62
C GLN A 76 -20.40 -6.62 6.09
N VAL A 77 -19.56 -5.63 6.35
CA VAL A 77 -19.31 -5.04 7.66
C VAL A 77 -20.62 -4.52 8.24
N THR A 78 -21.34 -3.65 7.52
CA THR A 78 -22.63 -3.08 7.97
C THR A 78 -23.69 -4.13 8.25
N GLN A 79 -23.79 -5.17 7.40
CA GLN A 79 -24.77 -6.25 7.55
C GLN A 79 -24.51 -7.13 8.78
N ARG A 80 -23.25 -7.34 9.16
CA ARG A 80 -22.89 -8.25 10.26
C ARG A 80 -22.92 -7.58 11.62
N SER A 81 -22.36 -6.38 11.74
CA SER A 81 -22.10 -5.79 13.06
C SER A 81 -22.98 -4.59 13.41
N GLY A 82 -23.91 -4.17 12.54
CA GLY A 82 -24.83 -3.07 12.84
C GLY A 82 -24.13 -1.71 13.01
N SER A 83 -24.60 -0.85 13.92
CA SER A 83 -23.94 0.42 14.27
C SER A 83 -22.58 0.18 14.97
N SER A 84 -21.66 1.15 14.90
CA SER A 84 -20.25 0.98 15.32
C SER A 84 -19.99 0.57 16.77
N GLY A 85 -20.99 0.59 17.66
CA GLY A 85 -20.87 0.25 19.09
C GLY A 85 -19.98 1.20 19.92
N LEU A 86 -19.30 2.15 19.29
CA LEU A 86 -18.51 3.23 19.90
C LEU A 86 -19.37 4.35 20.50
N ASP A 87 -20.32 3.99 21.37
CA ASP A 87 -21.33 4.92 21.86
C ASP A 87 -20.78 5.86 22.95
N ARG A 88 -19.73 5.45 23.66
CA ARG A 88 -19.09 6.26 24.71
C ARG A 88 -17.87 6.98 24.16
N THR A 89 -18.00 8.30 23.96
CA THR A 89 -16.86 9.16 23.59
C THR A 89 -16.36 9.94 24.79
N VAL A 90 -15.06 9.86 25.05
CA VAL A 90 -14.42 10.50 26.22
C VAL A 90 -13.22 11.34 25.78
N ASN A 91 -12.93 12.40 26.55
CA ASN A 91 -11.67 13.12 26.41
C ASN A 91 -10.53 12.23 26.89
N ALA A 92 -9.60 11.86 26.00
CA ALA A 92 -8.53 10.92 26.32
C ALA A 92 -7.63 11.40 27.47
N VAL A 93 -7.41 12.72 27.61
CA VAL A 93 -6.55 13.28 28.66
C VAL A 93 -7.15 13.06 30.04
N GLU A 94 -8.43 13.41 30.20
CA GLU A 94 -9.15 13.27 31.46
C GLU A 94 -9.39 11.81 31.79
N TYR A 95 -9.82 11.02 30.79
CA TYR A 95 -10.19 9.62 30.95
C TYR A 95 -9.00 8.74 31.35
N LEU A 96 -7.86 8.90 30.67
CA LEU A 96 -6.66 8.12 30.94
C LEU A 96 -5.81 8.71 32.07
N GLY A 97 -6.22 9.85 32.64
CA GLY A 97 -5.45 10.58 33.66
C GLY A 97 -4.07 11.02 33.14
N LEU A 98 -3.98 11.41 31.86
CA LEU A 98 -2.71 11.83 31.26
C LEU A 98 -2.26 13.17 31.86
N GLY A 99 -1.30 13.09 32.79
CA GLY A 99 -0.58 14.26 33.26
C GLY A 99 0.29 14.90 32.17
N SER A 100 0.78 16.11 32.40
CA SER A 100 1.59 16.88 31.43
C SER A 100 2.85 16.15 30.93
N ASN A 101 3.39 15.21 31.70
CA ASN A 101 4.56 14.40 31.36
C ASN A 101 4.29 12.87 31.39
N GLY A 102 3.04 12.47 31.62
CA GLY A 102 2.66 11.07 31.74
C GLY A 102 2.82 10.35 30.38
N PRO A 103 3.47 9.18 30.34
CA PRO A 103 3.56 8.40 29.11
C PRO A 103 2.20 7.81 28.75
N LEU A 104 1.85 7.87 27.46
CA LEU A 104 0.62 7.33 26.90
C LEU A 104 0.53 5.81 27.08
N ASN A 105 1.65 5.11 26.95
CA ASN A 105 1.66 3.65 26.97
C ASN A 105 1.18 3.08 28.31
N GLU A 106 1.74 3.53 29.43
CA GLU A 106 1.28 3.09 30.76
C GLU A 106 -0.19 3.43 31.03
N ALA A 107 -0.70 4.52 30.45
CA ALA A 107 -2.08 4.94 30.65
C ALA A 107 -3.06 4.07 29.87
N LEU A 108 -2.71 3.68 28.64
CA LEU A 108 -3.48 2.75 27.83
C LEU A 108 -3.46 1.34 28.45
N ASP A 109 -2.29 0.85 28.85
CA ASP A 109 -2.15 -0.48 29.46
C ASP A 109 -2.97 -0.60 30.76
N ARG A 110 -2.96 0.45 31.60
CA ARG A 110 -3.79 0.48 32.82
C ARG A 110 -5.28 0.45 32.51
N ALA A 111 -5.73 1.23 31.52
CA ALA A 111 -7.13 1.27 31.13
C ALA A 111 -7.59 -0.06 30.52
N ASP A 112 -6.74 -0.70 29.71
CA ASP A 112 -7.02 -2.02 29.13
C ASP A 112 -7.11 -3.10 30.21
N ALA A 113 -6.14 -3.14 31.14
CA ALA A 113 -6.15 -4.07 32.27
C ALA A 113 -7.36 -3.88 33.20
N GLY A 114 -7.92 -2.67 33.26
CA GLY A 114 -9.17 -2.37 33.97
C GLY A 114 -10.44 -2.74 33.23
N GLY A 115 -10.37 -3.10 31.94
CA GLY A 115 -11.52 -3.28 31.07
C GLY A 115 -12.20 -1.97 30.67
N ASP A 116 -11.53 -0.83 30.87
CA ASP A 116 -12.09 0.52 30.67
C ASP A 116 -12.12 0.95 29.19
N LEU A 117 -11.53 0.17 28.28
CA LEU A 117 -11.46 0.51 26.86
C LEU A 117 -12.61 -0.07 26.03
N ASP A 118 -13.41 -0.97 26.59
CA ASP A 118 -14.54 -1.59 25.89
C ASP A 118 -15.67 -0.58 25.60
N GLY A 119 -16.10 -0.50 24.33
CA GLY A 119 -17.12 0.43 23.85
C GLY A 119 -16.67 1.90 23.83
N VAL A 120 -15.38 2.18 24.00
CA VAL A 120 -14.84 3.53 24.18
C VAL A 120 -14.18 4.07 22.93
N ARG A 121 -14.56 5.31 22.59
CA ARG A 121 -13.83 6.17 21.66
C ARG A 121 -13.06 7.24 22.43
N LEU A 122 -11.74 7.09 22.49
CA LEU A 122 -10.81 8.06 23.03
C LEU A 122 -10.61 9.22 22.06
N LYS A 123 -11.08 10.41 22.42
CA LYS A 123 -10.84 11.64 21.66
C LYS A 123 -9.65 12.38 22.24
N PHE A 124 -8.54 12.39 21.51
CA PHE A 124 -7.36 13.16 21.86
C PHE A 124 -7.54 14.62 21.41
N PRO A 125 -7.43 15.59 22.35
CA PRO A 125 -7.28 16.98 22.01
C PRO A 125 -6.04 17.25 21.14
N ALA A 126 -5.92 18.49 20.65
CA ALA A 126 -4.68 18.92 20.04
C ALA A 126 -3.57 18.93 21.10
N GLY A 127 -2.43 18.32 20.80
CA GLY A 127 -1.35 18.18 21.78
C GLY A 127 -0.29 17.19 21.33
N THR A 128 0.79 17.13 22.12
CA THR A 128 1.84 16.12 21.97
C THR A 128 1.78 15.18 23.15
N TYR A 129 1.64 13.88 22.87
CA TYR A 129 1.53 12.81 23.85
C TYR A 129 2.74 11.91 23.75
N ARG A 130 3.36 11.62 24.89
CA ARG A 130 4.64 10.93 24.95
C ARG A 130 4.44 9.41 24.87
N ILE A 131 5.18 8.73 24.01
CA ILE A 131 5.32 7.27 24.00
C ILE A 131 6.70 6.95 24.54
N ALA A 132 6.77 6.22 25.65
CA ALA A 132 8.02 5.88 26.33
C ALA A 132 8.35 4.37 26.29
N GLY A 133 7.49 3.56 25.66
CA GLY A 133 7.64 2.11 25.55
C GLY A 133 6.51 1.49 24.73
N ASP A 134 6.44 0.15 24.76
CA ASP A 134 5.42 -0.62 24.06
C ASP A 134 4.01 -0.31 24.56
N VAL A 135 3.04 -0.41 23.66
CA VAL A 135 1.61 -0.48 23.98
C VAL A 135 1.12 -1.82 23.50
N SER A 136 0.43 -2.56 24.36
CA SER A 136 -0.22 -3.81 23.95
C SER A 136 -1.58 -3.89 24.60
N ILE A 137 -2.60 -3.44 23.87
CA ILE A 137 -3.98 -3.41 24.34
C ILE A 137 -4.87 -4.33 23.51
N SER A 138 -5.84 -4.96 24.17
CA SER A 138 -6.79 -5.88 23.54
C SER A 138 -8.22 -5.67 24.06
N PRO A 139 -8.87 -4.54 23.75
CA PRO A 139 -10.24 -4.30 24.20
C PRO A 139 -11.21 -5.38 23.70
N ALA A 140 -12.01 -5.92 24.62
CA ALA A 140 -12.94 -7.02 24.34
C ALA A 140 -14.13 -6.63 23.44
N GLY A 141 -14.38 -5.34 23.26
CA GLY A 141 -15.42 -4.85 22.36
C GLY A 141 -14.95 -3.60 21.60
N PRO A 142 -15.89 -2.81 21.03
CA PRO A 142 -15.54 -1.77 20.09
C PRO A 142 -14.61 -0.72 20.71
N PHE A 143 -13.52 -0.40 20.05
CA PHE A 143 -12.54 0.54 20.56
C PHE A 143 -12.07 1.52 19.48
N GLY A 144 -11.78 2.77 19.88
CA GLY A 144 -11.18 3.69 18.95
C GLY A 144 -10.40 4.85 19.55
N ILE A 145 -9.47 5.37 18.74
CA ILE A 145 -8.62 6.52 19.00
C ILE A 145 -8.85 7.54 17.89
N VAL A 146 -9.26 8.76 18.25
CA VAL A 146 -9.49 9.86 17.30
C VAL A 146 -8.71 11.09 17.74
N GLY A 147 -7.85 11.62 16.87
CA GLY A 147 -6.99 12.75 17.20
C GLY A 147 -6.41 13.48 15.99
N PRO A 148 -7.22 14.19 15.18
CA PRO A 148 -6.78 14.88 13.95
C PRO A 148 -5.64 15.91 14.14
N ARG A 149 -5.39 16.32 15.39
CA ARG A 149 -4.32 17.25 15.78
C ARG A 149 -3.45 16.72 16.92
N ALA A 150 -3.55 15.42 17.20
CA ALA A 150 -2.74 14.74 18.20
C ALA A 150 -1.43 14.25 17.57
N VAL A 151 -0.32 14.48 18.28
CA VAL A 151 1.00 13.97 17.91
C VAL A 151 1.45 13.00 19.00
N PHE A 152 1.58 11.72 18.65
CA PHE A 152 2.16 10.71 19.51
C PHE A 152 3.67 10.68 19.28
N ARG A 153 4.42 11.29 20.18
CA ARG A 153 5.87 11.48 20.07
C ARG A 153 6.59 10.36 20.81
N VAL A 154 7.37 9.59 20.07
CA VAL A 154 8.25 8.55 20.61
C VAL A 154 9.46 9.22 21.26
N ASP A 155 9.81 8.78 22.46
CA ASP A 155 10.95 9.32 23.18
C ASP A 155 12.30 8.95 22.53
N PRO A 156 13.35 9.75 22.76
CA PRO A 156 14.70 9.41 22.33
C PRO A 156 15.14 8.04 22.85
N GLY A 157 15.72 7.22 21.99
CA GLY A 157 16.21 5.88 22.28
C GLY A 157 15.12 4.81 22.49
N VAL A 158 13.84 5.17 22.37
CA VAL A 158 12.73 4.22 22.50
C VAL A 158 12.46 3.57 21.15
N ARG A 159 12.55 2.25 21.14
CA ARG A 159 12.11 1.39 20.03
C ARG A 159 10.96 0.55 20.57
N CYS A 160 9.76 0.75 20.05
CA CYS A 160 8.56 0.14 20.61
C CYS A 160 7.54 -0.30 19.56
N GLU A 161 6.65 -1.21 19.95
CA GLU A 161 5.47 -1.58 19.19
C GLU A 161 4.21 -0.97 19.83
N LEU A 162 3.34 -0.41 19.00
CA LEU A 162 1.96 -0.09 19.35
C LEU A 162 1.08 -1.22 18.80
N ASN A 163 0.82 -2.21 19.64
CA ASN A 163 -0.01 -3.35 19.32
C ASN A 163 -1.43 -3.11 19.83
N VAL A 164 -2.37 -3.04 18.90
CA VAL A 164 -3.80 -2.97 19.22
C VAL A 164 -4.51 -4.15 18.55
N HIS A 165 -5.14 -4.96 19.38
CA HIS A 165 -6.08 -5.98 18.94
C HIS A 165 -7.50 -5.57 19.35
N THR A 166 -8.47 -5.74 18.46
CA THR A 166 -9.88 -5.54 18.80
C THR A 166 -10.67 -6.78 18.43
N ASP A 167 -11.35 -7.40 19.39
CA ASP A 167 -12.20 -8.58 19.15
C ASP A 167 -13.42 -8.23 18.26
N SER A 168 -13.70 -6.93 18.10
CA SER A 168 -14.80 -6.41 17.28
C SER A 168 -14.39 -5.20 16.43
N ARG A 169 -15.12 -4.08 16.51
CA ARG A 169 -14.90 -2.88 15.70
C ARG A 169 -13.74 -2.03 16.23
N GLY A 170 -12.81 -1.68 15.35
CA GLY A 170 -11.72 -0.73 15.62
C GLY A 170 -11.88 0.58 14.84
N LEU A 171 -11.55 1.73 15.45
CA LEU A 171 -11.50 3.04 14.78
C LEU A 171 -10.22 3.81 15.14
N PHE A 172 -9.40 4.18 14.16
CA PHE A 172 -8.15 4.92 14.36
C PHE A 172 -8.06 6.10 13.40
N GLU A 173 -8.17 7.32 13.90
CA GLU A 173 -8.41 8.49 13.06
C GLU A 173 -7.46 9.66 13.33
N GLY A 174 -6.77 10.10 12.29
CA GLY A 174 -6.25 11.46 12.12
C GLY A 174 -5.00 11.83 12.92
N PHE A 175 -4.40 10.92 13.68
CA PHE A 175 -3.23 11.26 14.49
C PHE A 175 -1.91 11.11 13.73
N THR A 176 -0.89 11.80 14.24
CA THR A 176 0.49 11.69 13.77
C THR A 176 1.31 10.90 14.78
N ILE A 177 2.10 9.92 14.32
CA ILE A 177 3.18 9.34 15.11
C ILE A 177 4.50 9.99 14.70
N ASP A 178 5.19 10.59 15.66
CA ASP A 178 6.45 11.30 15.47
C ASP A 178 7.60 10.54 16.13
N GLN A 179 8.43 9.93 15.28
CA GLN A 179 9.61 9.15 15.64
C GLN A 179 10.91 9.84 15.18
N ARG A 180 10.91 11.18 15.03
CA ARG A 180 12.11 11.93 14.63
C ARG A 180 13.16 12.09 15.74
N ALA A 181 12.85 11.69 16.96
CA ALA A 181 13.82 11.73 18.06
C ALA A 181 14.99 10.76 17.80
N ASP A 182 16.16 11.05 18.38
CA ASP A 182 17.36 10.22 18.21
C ASP A 182 17.06 8.76 18.55
N ARG A 183 17.35 7.84 17.62
CA ARG A 183 17.16 6.38 17.79
C ARG A 183 15.74 5.99 18.24
N ALA A 184 14.74 6.79 17.89
CA ALA A 184 13.34 6.48 18.14
C ALA A 184 12.74 5.70 16.95
N ALA A 185 11.99 4.64 17.24
CA ALA A 185 11.31 3.87 16.20
C ALA A 185 10.00 3.27 16.74
N VAL A 186 8.98 3.22 15.89
CA VAL A 186 7.70 2.58 16.21
C VAL A 186 7.22 1.63 15.11
N SER A 187 6.67 0.50 15.53
CA SER A 187 5.87 -0.41 14.71
C SER A 187 4.41 -0.27 15.16
N LEU A 188 3.46 -0.12 14.23
CA LEU A 188 2.03 -0.09 14.53
C LEU A 188 1.38 -1.39 14.04
N LEU A 189 0.99 -2.26 14.97
CA LEU A 189 0.22 -3.48 14.69
C LEU A 189 -1.26 -3.20 14.99
N LEU A 190 -2.08 -3.29 13.95
CA LEU A 190 -3.53 -3.14 14.02
C LEU A 190 -4.17 -4.47 13.65
N SER A 191 -4.78 -5.16 14.62
CA SER A 191 -5.40 -6.46 14.39
C SER A 191 -6.85 -6.49 14.86
N THR A 192 -7.69 -7.27 14.17
CA THR A 192 -9.11 -7.38 14.47
C THR A 192 -9.68 -8.72 14.07
N ASP A 193 -10.65 -9.18 14.86
CA ASP A 193 -11.50 -10.35 14.57
C ASP A 193 -12.77 -9.97 13.78
N ASP A 194 -13.07 -8.69 13.57
CA ASP A 194 -14.21 -8.20 12.78
C ASP A 194 -13.80 -7.12 11.77
N HIS A 195 -13.83 -5.84 12.14
CA HIS A 195 -13.48 -4.77 11.22
C HIS A 195 -12.77 -3.63 11.91
N LEU A 196 -11.65 -3.20 11.33
CA LEU A 196 -10.88 -2.06 11.81
C LEU A 196 -10.77 -1.03 10.70
N ASP A 197 -11.23 0.19 11.01
CA ASP A 197 -11.08 1.37 10.19
C ASP A 197 -9.95 2.25 10.74
N ALA A 198 -8.94 2.48 9.92
CA ALA A 198 -7.86 3.41 10.20
C ALA A 198 -7.78 4.44 9.08
N HIS A 199 -7.89 5.74 9.39
CA HIS A 199 -7.81 6.77 8.36
C HIS A 199 -7.05 8.02 8.79
N GLY A 200 -6.28 8.58 7.85
CA GLY A 200 -5.52 9.82 8.08
C GLY A 200 -4.33 9.63 9.02
N LEU A 201 -3.75 8.43 9.09
CA LEU A 201 -2.56 8.17 9.89
C LEU A 201 -1.32 8.78 9.22
N THR A 202 -0.54 9.56 9.96
CA THR A 202 0.71 10.15 9.48
C THR A 202 1.90 9.70 10.32
N PHE A 203 2.97 9.26 9.67
CA PHE A 203 4.24 8.97 10.32
C PHE A 203 5.30 9.99 9.94
N ARG A 204 6.07 10.45 10.93
CA ARG A 204 7.19 11.39 10.76
C ARG A 204 8.48 10.82 11.30
N GLY A 205 9.51 10.83 10.47
CA GLY A 205 10.83 10.31 10.81
C GLY A 205 11.08 8.92 10.22
N PRO A 206 12.35 8.52 10.10
CA PRO A 206 12.72 7.20 9.59
C PRO A 206 12.25 6.12 10.58
N ALA A 207 11.97 4.94 10.05
CA ALA A 207 11.74 3.73 10.83
C ALA A 207 13.02 2.91 10.87
N GLU A 208 13.38 2.44 12.06
CA GLU A 208 14.42 1.43 12.24
C GLU A 208 13.78 0.07 12.50
N ALA A 209 14.51 -1.01 12.20
CA ALA A 209 14.10 -2.35 12.56
C ALA A 209 13.92 -2.50 14.09
N ILE A 210 12.74 -2.95 14.52
CA ILE A 210 12.42 -3.25 15.92
C ILE A 210 12.40 -4.78 16.07
N GLY A 211 13.51 -5.36 16.51
CA GLY A 211 13.64 -6.82 16.72
C GLY A 211 13.72 -7.65 15.44
N ASP A 212 13.74 -8.98 15.59
CA ASP A 212 14.05 -9.92 14.50
C ASP A 212 12.81 -10.41 13.72
N ASP A 213 11.60 -10.34 14.28
CA ASP A 213 10.51 -11.24 13.85
C ASP A 213 9.38 -10.63 13.00
N GLN A 214 9.35 -9.31 12.73
CA GLN A 214 8.53 -8.68 11.68
C GLN A 214 8.66 -7.15 11.69
N GLN A 215 9.59 -6.64 10.89
CA GLN A 215 9.95 -5.23 10.85
C GLN A 215 9.08 -4.49 9.81
N ALA A 216 8.08 -3.72 10.24
CA ALA A 216 7.34 -2.80 9.36
C ALA A 216 6.83 -1.61 10.15
N LEU A 217 6.61 -0.47 9.48
CA LEU A 217 5.99 0.69 10.13
C LEU A 217 4.53 0.41 10.49
N VAL A 218 3.76 -0.20 9.58
CA VAL A 218 2.36 -0.55 9.79
C VAL A 218 2.11 -2.02 9.43
N ARG A 219 1.45 -2.74 10.34
CA ARG A 219 1.13 -4.17 10.23
C ARG A 219 -0.36 -4.39 10.46
N PRO A 220 -1.22 -4.31 9.43
CA PRO A 220 -2.62 -4.66 9.57
C PRO A 220 -2.83 -6.18 9.51
N VAL A 221 -3.72 -6.70 10.36
CA VAL A 221 -4.07 -8.12 10.42
C VAL A 221 -5.57 -8.29 10.58
N ALA A 222 -6.25 -8.79 9.54
CA ALA A 222 -7.57 -9.39 9.66
C ALA A 222 -7.40 -10.87 10.01
N THR A 223 -7.72 -11.25 11.24
CA THR A 223 -7.28 -12.53 11.84
C THR A 223 -8.01 -13.76 11.29
N ASN A 224 -9.24 -13.58 10.81
CA ASN A 224 -10.09 -14.63 10.23
C ASN A 224 -10.61 -14.23 8.84
N PRO A 225 -11.13 -15.17 8.02
CA PRO A 225 -11.59 -14.90 6.65
C PRO A 225 -12.69 -13.83 6.55
N GLU A 226 -13.50 -13.69 7.58
CA GLU A 226 -14.60 -12.74 7.67
C GLU A 226 -14.11 -11.35 8.14
N ALA A 227 -12.95 -11.27 8.79
CA ALA A 227 -12.39 -10.03 9.29
C ALA A 227 -11.87 -9.14 8.16
N SER A 228 -11.78 -7.83 8.44
CA SER A 228 -11.23 -6.88 7.48
C SER A 228 -10.55 -5.68 8.16
N VAL A 229 -9.50 -5.17 7.53
CA VAL A 229 -8.84 -3.92 7.96
C VAL A 229 -8.81 -2.97 6.78
N ARG A 230 -9.31 -1.74 6.98
CA ARG A 230 -9.20 -0.65 6.01
C ARG A 230 -8.25 0.40 6.54
N ILE A 231 -7.21 0.72 5.76
CA ILE A 231 -6.29 1.82 6.01
C ILE A 231 -6.45 2.83 4.88
N GLU A 232 -6.99 4.00 5.19
CA GLU A 232 -7.22 5.09 4.25
C GLU A 232 -6.29 6.29 4.51
N ASN A 233 -5.76 6.91 3.45
CA ASN A 233 -4.93 8.11 3.53
C ASN A 233 -3.71 7.95 4.47
N LEU A 234 -3.09 6.77 4.51
CA LEU A 234 -1.84 6.54 5.23
C LEU A 234 -0.72 7.36 4.57
N ARG A 235 -0.06 8.23 5.36
CA ARG A 235 1.06 9.04 4.88
C ARG A 235 2.34 8.70 5.62
N ALA A 236 3.28 8.10 4.92
CA ALA A 236 4.58 7.72 5.46
C ALA A 236 5.68 8.00 4.43
N VAL A 237 6.55 8.98 4.73
CA VAL A 237 7.44 9.59 3.74
C VAL A 237 8.85 9.68 4.33
N GLY A 238 9.82 9.02 3.68
CA GLY A 238 11.25 9.05 4.05
C GLY A 238 11.65 7.97 5.06
N GLY A 239 11.01 6.79 4.98
CA GLY A 239 10.99 5.79 6.04
C GLY A 239 12.27 4.99 6.26
N THR A 240 13.00 4.63 5.21
CA THR A 240 14.25 3.87 5.37
C THR A 240 15.26 4.42 4.41
N ASN A 241 16.23 5.15 4.95
CA ASN A 241 17.25 5.82 4.17
C ASN A 241 17.80 4.89 3.08
N ALA A 242 18.00 5.47 1.91
CA ALA A 242 18.54 4.87 0.70
C ALA A 242 19.44 3.64 0.88
N GLY A 243 19.13 2.56 0.18
CA GLY A 243 19.96 1.35 0.19
C GLY A 243 19.89 0.54 1.45
N SER A 244 18.83 0.74 2.22
CA SER A 244 18.50 -0.14 3.32
C SER A 244 17.70 -1.34 2.80
N HIS A 245 18.34 -2.51 2.78
CA HIS A 245 17.70 -3.81 2.59
C HIS A 245 18.07 -4.69 3.79
N ALA A 246 17.11 -5.44 4.33
CA ALA A 246 17.28 -6.19 5.59
C ALA A 246 18.53 -7.09 5.67
N TRP A 247 18.94 -7.66 4.54
CA TRP A 247 20.01 -8.66 4.45
C TRP A 247 21.32 -8.09 3.90
N VAL A 248 21.33 -6.85 3.43
CA VAL A 248 22.53 -6.23 2.85
C VAL A 248 23.10 -5.31 3.89
N ARG A 249 24.21 -5.74 4.49
CA ARG A 249 25.08 -4.91 5.31
C ARG A 249 26.26 -4.53 4.44
N PRO A 250 26.18 -3.43 3.67
CA PRO A 250 27.34 -2.99 2.91
C PRO A 250 28.50 -2.74 3.89
N GLU A 251 29.72 -3.12 3.50
CA GLU A 251 30.93 -2.87 4.31
C GLU A 251 31.15 -1.38 4.54
N SER A 252 30.58 -0.54 3.68
CA SER A 252 30.55 0.93 3.79
C SER A 252 29.15 1.42 3.41
N PRO A 253 28.20 1.47 4.36
CA PRO A 253 26.87 1.99 4.08
C PRO A 253 26.93 3.47 3.68
N PRO A 254 26.04 3.92 2.76
CA PRO A 254 25.94 5.34 2.46
C PRO A 254 25.57 6.13 3.73
N PRO A 255 25.95 7.42 3.83
CA PRO A 255 25.56 8.27 4.96
C PRO A 255 24.05 8.19 5.23
N GLY A 256 23.68 8.09 6.50
CA GLY A 256 22.29 7.96 6.91
C GLY A 256 21.67 6.58 6.74
N HIS A 257 22.33 5.57 6.19
CA HIS A 257 21.79 4.20 6.09
C HIS A 257 21.11 3.71 7.39
N VAL A 258 19.90 3.17 7.26
CA VAL A 258 19.17 2.57 8.38
C VAL A 258 19.26 1.05 8.24
N ALA A 259 20.04 0.42 9.10
CA ALA A 259 20.18 -1.03 9.09
C ALA A 259 18.81 -1.73 9.25
N GLY A 260 18.60 -2.81 8.48
CA GLY A 260 17.43 -3.67 8.64
C GLY A 260 16.33 -3.50 7.58
N GLY A 261 16.32 -2.43 6.78
CA GLY A 261 15.41 -2.31 5.63
C GLY A 261 13.93 -2.59 5.95
N VAL A 262 13.24 -1.60 6.50
CA VAL A 262 11.85 -1.68 6.94
C VAL A 262 10.86 -1.33 5.80
N PRO A 263 9.88 -2.19 5.46
CA PRO A 263 8.73 -1.82 4.64
C PRO A 263 7.80 -0.83 5.34
N ALA A 264 7.14 0.04 4.57
CA ALA A 264 6.13 0.95 5.13
C ALA A 264 4.91 0.19 5.64
N ALA A 265 4.44 -0.79 4.86
CA ALA A 265 3.35 -1.65 5.26
C ALA A 265 3.73 -3.12 5.03
N PHE A 266 3.43 -3.97 6.01
CA PHE A 266 3.59 -5.41 5.90
C PHE A 266 2.31 -6.14 6.26
N VAL A 267 1.78 -6.95 5.33
CA VAL A 267 0.67 -7.86 5.58
C VAL A 267 1.19 -9.29 5.51
N GLY A 268 1.36 -9.88 6.69
CA GLY A 268 2.09 -11.12 6.87
C GLY A 268 1.23 -12.38 6.90
N THR A 269 1.87 -13.46 7.35
CA THR A 269 1.28 -14.81 7.46
C THR A 269 0.13 -14.88 8.46
N ALA A 270 -0.09 -13.88 9.31
CA ALA A 270 -1.20 -13.81 10.26
C ALA A 270 -2.52 -13.39 9.61
N ASN A 271 -2.49 -12.66 8.49
CA ASN A 271 -3.71 -12.15 7.85
C ASN A 271 -4.47 -13.26 7.12
N ARG A 272 -5.72 -13.52 7.51
CA ARG A 272 -6.64 -14.47 6.85
C ARG A 272 -7.75 -13.77 6.06
N GLY A 273 -8.14 -12.57 6.49
CA GLY A 273 -9.23 -11.80 5.89
C GLY A 273 -8.76 -10.82 4.82
N VAL A 274 -9.47 -9.70 4.70
CA VAL A 274 -9.21 -8.67 3.68
C VAL A 274 -8.55 -7.43 4.29
N VAL A 275 -7.38 -7.05 3.77
CA VAL A 275 -6.76 -5.74 4.08
C VAL A 275 -6.88 -4.83 2.87
N GLN A 276 -7.42 -3.63 3.08
CA GLN A 276 -7.59 -2.61 2.06
C GLN A 276 -6.71 -1.39 2.38
N PHE A 277 -5.89 -0.97 1.42
CA PHE A 277 -5.17 0.30 1.47
C PHE A 277 -5.80 1.25 0.44
N VAL A 278 -6.31 2.38 0.91
CA VAL A 278 -7.01 3.38 0.10
C VAL A 278 -6.21 4.67 0.08
N GLU A 279 -5.76 5.08 -1.11
CA GLU A 279 -4.96 6.29 -1.35
C GLU A 279 -3.73 6.45 -0.42
N PRO A 280 -2.89 5.42 -0.22
CA PRO A 280 -1.69 5.55 0.60
C PRO A 280 -0.63 6.44 -0.11
N THR A 281 0.17 7.17 0.67
CA THR A 281 1.33 7.94 0.20
C THR A 281 2.59 7.39 0.87
N LEU A 282 3.34 6.54 0.15
CA LEU A 282 4.45 5.74 0.68
C LEU A 282 5.73 5.94 -0.13
N HIS A 283 6.66 6.71 0.43
CA HIS A 283 7.87 7.13 -0.29
C HIS A 283 9.15 6.77 0.47
N GLY A 284 10.15 6.24 -0.24
CA GLY A 284 11.49 6.01 0.33
C GLY A 284 11.54 4.90 1.38
N TRP A 285 10.77 3.82 1.19
CA TRP A 285 10.78 2.64 2.05
C TRP A 285 11.50 1.47 1.38
N GLU A 286 11.79 0.39 2.11
CA GLU A 286 12.38 -0.82 1.52
C GLU A 286 11.39 -1.42 0.51
N ASN A 287 10.20 -1.76 0.98
CA ASN A 287 9.01 -1.88 0.15
C ASN A 287 8.01 -0.80 0.58
N GLY A 288 7.27 -0.22 -0.35
CA GLY A 288 6.12 0.60 0.01
C GLY A 288 5.10 -0.28 0.74
N LEU A 289 4.67 -1.35 0.06
CA LEU A 289 3.79 -2.36 0.62
C LEU A 289 4.34 -3.77 0.31
N TYR A 290 4.60 -4.54 1.36
CA TYR A 290 5.02 -5.94 1.29
C TYR A 290 3.91 -6.84 1.82
N ALA A 291 3.19 -7.50 0.90
CA ALA A 291 2.10 -8.39 1.23
C ALA A 291 1.98 -9.60 0.28
N SER A 292 3.12 -10.19 -0.09
CA SER A 292 3.16 -11.47 -0.81
C SER A 292 3.09 -12.69 0.11
N ARG A 293 3.23 -12.51 1.43
CA ARG A 293 3.30 -13.60 2.43
C ARG A 293 2.02 -13.78 3.23
N THR A 294 0.88 -13.35 2.71
CA THR A 294 -0.41 -13.46 3.39
C THR A 294 -1.30 -14.52 2.74
N PRO A 295 -1.95 -15.40 3.51
CA PRO A 295 -3.01 -16.26 2.97
C PRO A 295 -4.27 -15.46 2.60
N GLY A 296 -4.61 -14.39 3.34
CA GLY A 296 -5.73 -13.50 3.03
C GLY A 296 -5.51 -12.60 1.80
N ALA A 297 -6.47 -11.71 1.56
CA ALA A 297 -6.52 -10.80 0.41
C ALA A 297 -5.99 -9.40 0.75
N VAL A 298 -5.30 -8.78 -0.20
CA VAL A 298 -4.77 -7.42 -0.06
C VAL A 298 -5.15 -6.58 -1.28
N GLN A 299 -5.82 -5.47 -1.03
CA GLN A 299 -6.41 -4.61 -2.06
C GLN A 299 -5.84 -3.20 -1.93
N VAL A 300 -5.10 -2.75 -2.93
CA VAL A 300 -4.57 -1.39 -3.01
C VAL A 300 -5.42 -0.61 -4.01
N ILE A 301 -6.02 0.48 -3.54
CA ILE A 301 -6.97 1.32 -4.27
C ILE A 301 -6.37 2.73 -4.32
N GLY A 302 -5.79 3.07 -5.46
CA GLY A 302 -5.13 4.36 -5.68
C GLY A 302 -3.76 4.45 -5.01
N GLY A 303 -3.39 5.65 -4.60
CA GLY A 303 -2.16 5.94 -3.87
C GLY A 303 -0.97 6.35 -4.72
N SER A 304 0.03 6.88 -4.03
CA SER A 304 1.30 7.35 -4.59
C SER A 304 2.48 6.65 -3.93
N PHE A 305 3.33 6.07 -4.78
CA PHE A 305 4.54 5.36 -4.36
C PHE A 305 5.73 5.96 -5.08
N VAL A 306 6.73 6.42 -4.32
CA VAL A 306 7.90 7.09 -4.89
C VAL A 306 9.16 6.49 -4.30
N ASN A 307 10.02 5.96 -5.16
CA ASN A 307 11.37 5.54 -4.81
C ASN A 307 11.44 4.59 -3.60
N ASN A 308 10.61 3.56 -3.58
CA ASN A 308 10.78 2.48 -2.61
C ASN A 308 11.86 1.51 -3.13
N ASN A 309 12.84 1.14 -2.30
CA ASN A 309 14.14 0.58 -2.69
C ASN A 309 14.12 -0.85 -3.28
N ASN A 310 13.06 -1.62 -3.06
CA ASN A 310 12.92 -2.98 -3.59
C ASN A 310 11.69 -3.07 -4.50
N THR A 311 10.50 -2.84 -3.93
CA THR A 311 9.25 -2.80 -4.70
C THR A 311 8.27 -1.80 -4.10
N ALA A 312 7.61 -0.99 -4.92
CA ALA A 312 6.55 -0.11 -4.42
C ALA A 312 5.35 -0.90 -3.89
N VAL A 313 4.84 -1.87 -4.65
CA VAL A 313 3.76 -2.78 -4.21
C VAL A 313 4.07 -4.23 -4.55
N ARG A 314 4.21 -5.09 -3.54
CA ARG A 314 4.48 -6.52 -3.68
C ARG A 314 3.34 -7.34 -3.07
N ILE A 315 2.53 -7.99 -3.90
CA ILE A 315 1.27 -8.65 -3.49
C ILE A 315 1.02 -9.95 -4.27
N SER A 316 0.17 -10.86 -3.79
CA SER A 316 -0.33 -11.98 -4.61
C SER A 316 -1.60 -12.63 -4.07
N GLY A 317 -2.31 -13.31 -4.95
CA GLY A 317 -3.55 -14.03 -4.69
C GLY A 317 -4.67 -13.54 -5.59
N ALA A 318 -5.60 -14.44 -5.93
CA ALA A 318 -6.71 -14.18 -6.85
C ALA A 318 -7.58 -12.98 -6.43
N GLU A 319 -7.73 -12.77 -5.13
CA GLU A 319 -8.52 -11.67 -4.55
C GLU A 319 -7.70 -10.41 -4.26
N SER A 320 -6.38 -10.47 -4.47
CA SER A 320 -5.48 -9.34 -4.26
C SER A 320 -5.30 -8.53 -5.54
N PHE A 321 -5.28 -7.21 -5.41
CA PHE A 321 -5.09 -6.31 -6.54
C PHE A 321 -4.42 -5.00 -6.17
N CYS A 322 -3.77 -4.38 -7.14
CA CYS A 322 -3.39 -2.97 -7.10
C CYS A 322 -4.08 -2.26 -8.27
N ASP A 323 -4.91 -1.27 -7.96
CA ASP A 323 -5.78 -0.61 -8.93
C ASP A 323 -5.70 0.91 -8.77
N GLY A 324 -5.24 1.61 -9.81
CA GLY A 324 -5.21 3.07 -9.83
C GLY A 324 -3.99 3.73 -9.19
N ALA A 325 -2.98 2.97 -8.76
CA ALA A 325 -1.80 3.56 -8.13
C ALA A 325 -0.91 4.31 -9.15
N THR A 326 -0.28 5.38 -8.67
CA THR A 326 0.80 6.09 -9.38
C THR A 326 2.14 5.76 -8.74
N ILE A 327 3.08 5.27 -9.54
CA ILE A 327 4.38 4.78 -9.08
C ILE A 327 5.49 5.48 -9.85
N VAL A 328 6.46 6.04 -9.13
CA VAL A 328 7.59 6.77 -9.72
C VAL A 328 8.90 6.22 -9.17
N LEU A 329 9.79 5.84 -10.09
CA LEU A 329 11.13 5.34 -9.83
C LEU A 329 12.13 6.24 -10.56
N ASP A 330 12.85 7.07 -9.83
CA ASP A 330 13.78 8.05 -10.40
C ASP A 330 14.92 8.32 -9.42
N ALA A 331 16.10 7.77 -9.64
CA ALA A 331 17.27 8.00 -8.81
C ALA A 331 17.88 9.40 -9.03
N SER A 332 17.70 10.01 -10.21
CA SER A 332 18.38 11.25 -10.61
C SER A 332 17.96 12.49 -9.81
N ARG A 333 16.75 12.47 -9.27
CA ARG A 333 16.16 13.55 -8.47
C ARG A 333 16.78 13.69 -7.07
N TRP A 334 17.75 12.84 -6.70
CA TRP A 334 18.31 12.79 -5.35
C TRP A 334 19.83 12.61 -5.35
N PRO A 335 20.60 13.71 -5.50
CA PRO A 335 22.06 13.67 -5.55
C PRO A 335 22.68 13.12 -4.26
N ASP A 336 23.86 12.53 -4.40
CA ASP A 336 24.60 11.83 -3.33
C ASP A 336 24.91 12.71 -2.11
N ASP A 337 24.87 14.04 -2.27
CA ASP A 337 25.10 15.04 -1.22
C ASP A 337 23.87 15.32 -0.33
N GLN A 338 22.71 14.74 -0.65
CA GLN A 338 21.46 14.86 0.13
C GLN A 338 20.98 13.52 0.68
N SER A 339 21.90 12.78 1.29
CA SER A 339 21.62 11.52 1.98
C SER A 339 20.49 11.65 2.99
N GLY A 340 19.46 10.80 2.89
CA GLY A 340 18.37 10.70 3.87
C GLY A 340 16.98 11.15 3.40
N ARG A 341 16.82 11.50 2.11
CA ARG A 341 15.50 11.71 1.50
C ARG A 341 15.45 10.99 0.15
N PHE A 342 14.82 9.82 0.10
CA PHE A 342 14.43 9.13 -1.14
C PHE A 342 15.53 8.73 -2.15
N THR A 343 16.81 8.76 -1.78
CA THR A 343 17.84 8.14 -2.62
C THR A 343 17.51 6.65 -2.74
N ILE A 344 17.49 6.13 -3.95
CA ILE A 344 17.21 4.71 -4.17
C ILE A 344 18.52 3.95 -3.95
N GLY A 345 18.52 2.95 -3.08
CA GLY A 345 19.67 2.04 -3.05
C GLY A 345 19.33 0.71 -3.68
N GLU A 346 19.90 0.52 -4.85
CA GLU A 346 19.43 -0.43 -5.85
C GLU A 346 20.08 -1.80 -5.72
N ILE A 347 20.22 -2.30 -4.48
CA ILE A 347 21.04 -3.49 -4.24
C ILE A 347 20.48 -4.71 -5.00
N GLN A 348 19.15 -4.86 -5.04
CA GLN A 348 18.46 -5.94 -5.75
C GLN A 348 17.74 -5.48 -7.04
N GLY A 349 17.86 -4.20 -7.37
CA GLY A 349 17.05 -3.53 -8.38
C GLY A 349 15.61 -3.26 -7.93
N VAL A 350 15.00 -2.22 -8.51
CA VAL A 350 13.71 -1.70 -8.06
C VAL A 350 12.59 -2.01 -9.05
N SER A 351 11.50 -2.61 -8.58
CA SER A 351 10.28 -2.81 -9.38
C SER A 351 9.13 -1.90 -8.92
N GLY A 352 8.24 -1.56 -9.84
CA GLY A 352 7.02 -0.82 -9.50
C GLY A 352 6.05 -1.72 -8.75
N VAL A 353 5.55 -2.74 -9.43
CA VAL A 353 4.71 -3.78 -8.80
C VAL A 353 5.27 -5.17 -9.03
N ARG A 354 5.13 -6.04 -8.03
CA ARG A 354 5.58 -7.44 -8.10
C ARG A 354 4.48 -8.39 -7.63
N SER A 355 4.20 -9.40 -8.45
CA SER A 355 3.38 -10.55 -8.08
C SER A 355 4.25 -11.72 -7.66
N GLU A 356 4.13 -12.14 -6.41
CA GLU A 356 4.94 -13.19 -5.81
C GLU A 356 4.21 -13.82 -4.62
N THR A 357 4.37 -15.11 -4.36
CA THR A 357 3.60 -15.83 -3.33
C THR A 357 4.42 -16.34 -2.15
N GLY A 358 5.75 -16.28 -2.24
CA GLY A 358 6.62 -16.89 -1.22
C GLY A 358 6.45 -18.40 -1.18
N SER A 359 6.29 -18.96 0.02
CA SER A 359 6.00 -20.39 0.19
C SER A 359 4.53 -20.76 -0.06
N LEU A 360 3.66 -19.79 -0.35
CA LEU A 360 2.23 -20.03 -0.54
C LEU A 360 1.93 -20.49 -1.97
N ASN A 361 1.02 -21.45 -2.09
CA ASN A 361 0.49 -21.88 -3.39
C ASN A 361 -0.72 -21.01 -3.78
N LYS A 362 -0.47 -19.89 -4.48
CA LYS A 362 -1.52 -18.93 -4.85
C LYS A 362 -1.41 -18.51 -6.32
N GLU A 363 -2.53 -18.06 -6.87
CA GLU A 363 -2.53 -17.26 -8.09
C GLU A 363 -1.73 -15.96 -7.89
N GLY A 364 -1.33 -15.36 -9.02
CA GLY A 364 -0.78 -14.02 -9.07
C GLY A 364 -1.83 -12.95 -8.75
N ALA A 365 -1.36 -11.71 -8.60
CA ALA A 365 -2.21 -10.55 -8.36
C ALA A 365 -2.82 -10.00 -9.66
N ARG A 366 -3.81 -9.11 -9.48
CA ARG A 366 -4.38 -8.28 -10.54
C ARG A 366 -3.85 -6.86 -10.45
N PHE A 367 -3.24 -6.38 -11.53
CA PHE A 367 -2.75 -5.01 -11.68
C PHE A 367 -3.62 -4.28 -12.70
N ARG A 368 -4.23 -3.16 -12.30
CA ARG A 368 -5.20 -2.44 -13.12
C ARG A 368 -4.99 -0.93 -13.02
N ASN A 369 -5.25 -0.20 -14.10
CA ASN A 369 -5.21 1.27 -14.09
C ASN A 369 -3.93 1.84 -13.46
N LEU A 370 -2.77 1.20 -13.63
CA LEU A 370 -1.53 1.68 -13.04
C LEU A 370 -0.87 2.72 -13.95
N ASP A 371 -0.31 3.77 -13.36
CA ASP A 371 0.65 4.66 -14.03
C ASP A 371 2.01 4.47 -13.37
N VAL A 372 2.90 3.73 -14.03
CA VAL A 372 4.23 3.39 -13.53
C VAL A 372 5.27 4.08 -14.40
N ARG A 373 6.17 4.84 -13.78
CA ARG A 373 7.19 5.65 -14.46
C ARG A 373 8.55 5.35 -13.89
N ALA A 374 9.45 4.84 -14.72
CA ALA A 374 10.85 4.62 -14.38
C ALA A 374 11.71 5.52 -15.28
N ARG A 375 12.44 6.45 -14.67
CA ARG A 375 13.20 7.50 -15.37
C ARG A 375 14.70 7.27 -15.32
N SER A 376 15.20 6.88 -14.16
CA SER A 376 16.62 6.69 -13.93
C SER A 376 16.78 5.67 -12.81
N LEU A 377 17.38 4.51 -13.11
CA LEU A 377 17.83 3.53 -12.13
C LEU A 377 19.08 2.85 -12.71
N ALA A 378 20.05 2.49 -11.89
CA ALA A 378 21.14 1.60 -12.30
C ALA A 378 20.72 0.12 -12.36
N ARG A 379 19.71 -0.31 -11.57
CA ARG A 379 19.12 -1.65 -11.64
C ARG A 379 17.60 -1.63 -11.55
N CYS A 380 16.93 -2.18 -12.56
CA CYS A 380 15.48 -2.40 -12.58
C CYS A 380 15.18 -3.76 -13.23
N PRO A 381 14.63 -4.75 -12.49
CA PRO A 381 14.25 -6.03 -13.08
C PRO A 381 13.01 -5.93 -13.99
N GLY A 382 12.23 -4.85 -13.84
CA GLY A 382 11.05 -4.51 -14.62
C GLY A 382 10.07 -3.66 -13.83
N LEU A 383 9.26 -2.87 -14.53
CA LEU A 383 8.25 -2.00 -13.88
C LEU A 383 7.13 -2.85 -13.28
N VAL A 384 6.72 -3.90 -13.99
CA VAL A 384 5.79 -4.94 -13.54
C VAL A 384 6.51 -6.27 -13.58
N VAL A 385 6.54 -7.00 -12.46
CA VAL A 385 7.18 -8.31 -12.37
C VAL A 385 6.17 -9.36 -11.94
N PHE A 386 6.04 -10.43 -12.74
CA PHE A 386 5.39 -11.68 -12.33
C PHE A 386 6.48 -12.71 -12.04
N GLU A 387 6.74 -12.97 -10.76
CA GLU A 387 7.77 -13.91 -10.33
C GLU A 387 7.35 -15.37 -10.58
N GLY A 388 8.33 -16.28 -10.73
CA GLY A 388 8.14 -17.71 -10.95
C GLY A 388 7.31 -18.43 -9.88
N SER A 389 7.16 -17.86 -8.69
CA SER A 389 6.32 -18.38 -7.61
C SER A 389 4.82 -18.18 -7.86
N ALA A 390 4.46 -17.06 -8.50
CA ALA A 390 3.08 -16.67 -8.73
C ALA A 390 2.43 -17.46 -9.88
N GLY A 391 1.20 -17.94 -9.64
CA GLY A 391 0.35 -18.52 -10.68
C GLY A 391 -0.22 -17.46 -11.65
N THR A 392 -1.45 -17.66 -12.10
CA THR A 392 -2.12 -16.78 -13.08
C THR A 392 -2.16 -15.34 -12.60
N GLY A 393 -1.79 -14.40 -13.48
CA GLY A 393 -1.76 -12.98 -13.18
C GLY A 393 -2.46 -12.16 -14.25
N ARG A 394 -2.85 -10.92 -13.92
CA ARG A 394 -3.46 -10.01 -14.87
C ARG A 394 -2.89 -8.61 -14.79
N LEU A 395 -2.62 -8.01 -15.95
CA LEU A 395 -2.29 -6.59 -16.13
C LEU A 395 -3.32 -5.98 -17.08
N HIS A 396 -4.01 -4.92 -16.65
CA HIS A 396 -5.11 -4.35 -17.44
C HIS A 396 -5.10 -2.83 -17.43
N ASN A 397 -5.24 -2.20 -18.59
CA ASN A 397 -5.41 -0.74 -18.70
C ASN A 397 -4.30 0.04 -17.96
N CYS A 398 -3.04 -0.30 -18.21
CA CYS A 398 -1.90 0.28 -17.50
C CYS A 398 -1.04 1.12 -18.45
N ARG A 399 -0.43 2.18 -17.91
CA ARG A 399 0.58 3.00 -18.59
C ARG A 399 1.93 2.75 -17.94
N LEU A 400 2.86 2.23 -18.70
CA LEU A 400 4.22 1.91 -18.27
C LEU A 400 5.19 2.80 -19.06
N THR A 401 5.83 3.75 -18.37
CA THR A 401 6.83 4.64 -18.97
C THR A 401 8.22 4.24 -18.50
N THR A 402 9.10 3.81 -19.41
CA THR A 402 10.49 3.43 -19.09
C THR A 402 11.50 4.19 -19.95
N ASP A 403 12.43 4.86 -19.27
CA ASP A 403 13.61 5.50 -19.86
C ASP A 403 14.91 4.75 -19.50
N ILE A 404 14.77 3.53 -18.99
CA ILE A 404 15.89 2.69 -18.55
C ILE A 404 16.19 1.67 -19.64
N ASP A 405 17.36 1.82 -20.25
CA ASP A 405 17.92 0.87 -21.21
C ASP A 405 18.14 -0.52 -20.57
N GLY A 406 17.88 -1.58 -21.34
CA GLY A 406 18.06 -2.98 -20.97
C GLY A 406 16.99 -3.55 -20.04
N THR A 407 16.06 -2.71 -19.56
CA THR A 407 15.01 -3.10 -18.62
C THR A 407 13.68 -3.31 -19.35
N PRO A 408 13.04 -4.49 -19.21
CA PRO A 408 11.69 -4.68 -19.74
C PRO A 408 10.65 -3.90 -18.92
N ALA A 409 9.63 -3.36 -19.57
CA ALA A 409 8.50 -2.76 -18.86
C ALA A 409 7.72 -3.85 -18.09
N VAL A 410 7.56 -5.03 -18.68
CA VAL A 410 6.96 -6.20 -18.03
C VAL A 410 7.92 -7.38 -18.07
N ARG A 411 8.22 -7.94 -16.92
CA ARG A 411 8.99 -9.17 -16.76
C ARG A 411 8.10 -10.30 -16.25
N ILE A 412 8.15 -11.45 -16.90
CA ILE A 412 7.43 -12.66 -16.53
C ILE A 412 8.44 -13.81 -16.44
N ASP A 413 8.66 -14.27 -15.22
CA ASP A 413 9.61 -15.33 -14.91
C ASP A 413 9.00 -16.72 -15.13
N ALA A 414 9.83 -17.71 -15.51
CA ALA A 414 9.37 -19.09 -15.68
C ALA A 414 8.89 -19.67 -14.33
N PRO A 415 7.87 -20.55 -14.32
CA PRO A 415 7.39 -21.13 -13.06
C PRO A 415 8.53 -21.84 -12.31
N GLY A 416 8.68 -21.54 -11.03
CA GLY A 416 9.67 -22.16 -10.16
C GLY A 416 11.07 -21.55 -10.23
N THR A 417 11.29 -20.50 -11.02
CA THR A 417 12.53 -19.71 -10.92
C THR A 417 12.49 -18.84 -9.66
N GLY A 418 13.65 -18.67 -9.03
CA GLY A 418 13.79 -17.95 -7.78
C GLY A 418 13.79 -18.87 -6.55
N PRO A 419 13.75 -18.31 -5.34
CA PRO A 419 13.87 -19.10 -4.10
C PRO A 419 12.58 -19.83 -3.70
N HIS A 420 11.49 -19.63 -4.45
CA HIS A 420 10.15 -20.06 -4.10
C HIS A 420 9.58 -21.02 -5.13
N ARG A 421 8.83 -22.02 -4.65
CA ARG A 421 8.20 -23.00 -5.52
C ARG A 421 7.12 -22.33 -6.36
N ALA A 422 6.94 -22.81 -7.59
CA ALA A 422 5.81 -22.42 -8.42
C ALA A 422 4.48 -22.76 -7.74
N SER A 423 3.46 -21.95 -7.98
CA SER A 423 2.09 -22.37 -7.76
C SER A 423 1.77 -23.63 -8.60
N THR A 424 0.92 -24.51 -8.10
CA THR A 424 0.48 -25.70 -8.84
C THR A 424 -0.71 -25.42 -9.77
N GLY A 425 -1.29 -24.22 -9.70
CA GLY A 425 -2.43 -23.82 -10.51
C GLY A 425 -2.05 -23.36 -11.92
N PRO A 426 -3.03 -22.87 -12.71
CA PRO A 426 -2.77 -22.25 -14.00
C PRO A 426 -1.76 -21.10 -13.89
N GLN A 427 -0.87 -20.98 -14.88
CA GLN A 427 0.30 -20.07 -14.83
C GLN A 427 0.24 -18.89 -15.80
N ALA A 428 -0.82 -18.80 -16.61
CA ALA A 428 -0.91 -17.84 -17.70
C ALA A 428 -0.96 -16.40 -17.21
N ILE A 429 -0.25 -15.51 -17.87
CA ILE A 429 -0.31 -14.07 -17.60
C ILE A 429 -1.10 -13.39 -18.72
N ARG A 430 -2.19 -12.71 -18.37
CA ARG A 430 -2.99 -11.94 -19.33
C ARG A 430 -2.72 -10.47 -19.18
N MET A 431 -2.27 -9.85 -20.27
CA MET A 431 -1.99 -8.42 -20.34
C MET A 431 -2.90 -7.84 -21.42
N ASP A 432 -3.72 -6.85 -21.08
CA ASP A 432 -4.63 -6.24 -22.04
C ASP A 432 -4.78 -4.73 -21.85
N ARG A 433 -4.83 -3.97 -22.95
CA ARG A 433 -4.89 -2.49 -22.93
C ARG A 433 -3.70 -1.85 -22.21
N VAL A 434 -2.50 -2.34 -22.49
CA VAL A 434 -1.27 -1.80 -21.90
C VAL A 434 -0.63 -0.82 -22.88
N GLU A 435 -0.29 0.37 -22.39
CA GLU A 435 0.56 1.34 -23.08
C GLU A 435 1.98 1.23 -22.51
N ILE A 436 2.95 0.85 -23.34
CA ILE A 436 4.38 0.88 -23.01
C ILE A 436 5.01 2.02 -23.81
N ARG A 437 5.70 2.95 -23.15
CA ARG A 437 6.31 4.12 -23.78
C ARG A 437 7.58 4.55 -23.05
N GLY A 438 8.27 5.53 -23.62
CA GLY A 438 9.45 6.15 -23.01
C GLY A 438 10.58 6.26 -24.01
N SER A 439 11.79 6.44 -23.50
CA SER A 439 12.99 6.67 -24.30
C SER A 439 13.99 5.51 -24.32
N ALA A 440 13.73 4.42 -23.60
CA ALA A 440 14.58 3.23 -23.62
C ALA A 440 14.70 2.67 -25.06
N THR A 441 15.93 2.36 -25.48
CA THR A 441 16.27 2.03 -26.87
C THR A 441 16.68 0.57 -27.09
N ASP A 442 16.94 -0.18 -26.02
CA ASP A 442 17.37 -1.57 -26.05
C ASP A 442 16.55 -2.45 -25.08
N GLY A 443 16.66 -3.77 -25.28
CA GLY A 443 15.90 -4.76 -24.52
C GLY A 443 14.46 -4.96 -25.01
N PRO A 444 13.78 -6.03 -24.55
CA PRO A 444 12.39 -6.28 -24.89
C PRO A 444 11.45 -5.37 -24.08
N ALA A 445 10.36 -4.90 -24.70
CA ALA A 445 9.27 -4.21 -23.99
C ALA A 445 8.58 -5.15 -22.98
N VAL A 446 8.41 -6.42 -23.39
CA VAL A 446 7.92 -7.52 -22.54
C VAL A 446 8.88 -8.69 -22.63
N SER A 447 9.44 -9.08 -21.49
CA SER A 447 10.31 -10.25 -21.35
C SER A 447 9.56 -11.36 -20.64
N GLY A 448 9.09 -12.37 -21.37
CA GLY A 448 8.38 -13.53 -20.84
C GLY A 448 9.09 -14.86 -21.07
N THR A 449 8.30 -15.93 -21.05
CA THR A 449 8.77 -17.32 -21.09
C THR A 449 7.72 -18.27 -21.67
N ASP A 450 8.16 -19.19 -22.53
CA ASP A 450 7.29 -20.22 -23.10
C ASP A 450 6.83 -21.26 -22.06
N SER A 451 7.45 -21.29 -20.87
CA SER A 451 7.03 -22.15 -19.76
C SER A 451 5.73 -21.69 -19.08
N ARG A 452 5.14 -20.56 -19.51
CA ARG A 452 3.80 -20.11 -19.13
C ARG A 452 2.89 -20.10 -20.36
N PRO A 453 2.41 -21.28 -20.83
CA PRO A 453 1.60 -21.36 -22.02
C PRO A 453 0.32 -20.52 -21.88
N ASN A 454 -0.14 -19.96 -22.99
CA ASN A 454 -1.31 -19.08 -23.07
C ASN A 454 -1.14 -17.69 -22.42
N SER A 455 0.09 -17.29 -22.07
CA SER A 455 0.37 -15.90 -21.72
C SER A 455 0.28 -15.02 -22.96
N VAL A 456 -0.45 -13.91 -22.86
CA VAL A 456 -0.83 -13.08 -24.01
C VAL A 456 -0.75 -11.59 -23.67
N LEU A 457 -0.25 -10.81 -24.62
CA LEU A 457 -0.39 -9.35 -24.69
C LEU A 457 -1.44 -9.01 -25.76
N ALA A 458 -2.56 -8.42 -25.34
CA ALA A 458 -3.69 -8.11 -26.21
C ALA A 458 -4.03 -6.61 -26.23
N ASP A 459 -4.55 -6.11 -27.34
CA ASP A 459 -5.16 -4.77 -27.46
C ASP A 459 -4.27 -3.66 -26.89
N SER A 460 -2.98 -3.70 -27.20
CA SER A 460 -1.94 -2.92 -26.50
C SER A 460 -1.08 -2.12 -27.48
N CYS A 461 -0.37 -1.13 -26.96
CA CYS A 461 0.52 -0.30 -27.74
C CYS A 461 1.92 -0.21 -27.13
N VAL A 462 2.94 -0.37 -27.99
CA VAL A 462 4.36 -0.23 -27.62
C VAL A 462 4.99 0.91 -28.43
N ARG A 463 5.27 2.01 -27.75
CA ARG A 463 5.81 3.28 -28.28
C ARG A 463 7.28 3.50 -27.92
N LEU A 464 8.05 2.43 -27.69
CA LEU A 464 9.49 2.56 -27.49
C LEU A 464 10.19 2.77 -28.85
N PRO A 465 11.27 3.57 -28.92
CA PRO A 465 12.09 3.71 -30.11
C PRO A 465 12.52 2.34 -30.67
N GLY A 466 12.31 2.12 -31.97
CA GLY A 466 12.70 0.88 -32.64
C GLY A 466 11.87 -0.37 -32.29
N ALA A 467 10.83 -0.24 -31.47
CA ALA A 467 10.03 -1.39 -31.07
C ALA A 467 9.26 -2.03 -32.23
N GLY A 468 9.21 -3.35 -32.22
CA GLY A 468 8.43 -4.16 -33.15
C GLY A 468 8.05 -5.51 -32.52
N PRO A 469 7.53 -6.48 -33.31
CA PRO A 469 7.15 -7.79 -32.79
C PRO A 469 8.26 -8.50 -32.01
N ALA A 470 9.53 -8.32 -32.40
CA ALA A 470 10.68 -8.89 -31.71
C ALA A 470 10.92 -8.31 -30.30
N SER A 471 10.31 -7.17 -29.97
CA SER A 471 10.37 -6.57 -28.62
C SER A 471 9.46 -7.28 -27.61
N ILE A 472 8.67 -8.27 -28.04
CA ILE A 472 7.81 -9.09 -27.19
C ILE A 472 8.34 -10.52 -27.21
N VAL A 473 8.85 -10.99 -26.08
CA VAL A 473 9.54 -12.29 -25.97
C VAL A 473 8.75 -13.23 -25.07
N GLY A 474 8.57 -14.49 -25.49
CA GLY A 474 7.99 -15.56 -24.66
C GLY A 474 6.53 -15.34 -24.25
N VAL A 475 5.78 -14.50 -24.96
CA VAL A 475 4.33 -14.32 -24.83
C VAL A 475 3.71 -14.14 -26.21
N THR A 476 2.46 -14.58 -26.39
CA THR A 476 1.74 -14.37 -27.65
C THR A 476 1.22 -12.94 -27.74
N THR A 477 1.02 -12.44 -28.95
CA THR A 477 0.46 -11.10 -29.21
C THR A 477 -0.86 -11.20 -29.96
N GLN A 478 -1.80 -10.33 -29.63
CA GLN A 478 -3.08 -10.19 -30.32
C GLN A 478 -3.44 -8.71 -30.39
N ASN A 479 -3.61 -8.14 -31.58
CA ASN A 479 -3.99 -6.73 -31.72
C ASN A 479 -3.01 -5.76 -31.02
N VAL A 480 -1.71 -5.94 -31.28
CA VAL A 480 -0.66 -5.10 -30.69
C VAL A 480 -0.09 -4.14 -31.72
N GLY A 481 -0.16 -2.85 -31.40
CA GLY A 481 0.40 -1.76 -32.20
C GLY A 481 1.83 -1.41 -31.77
N TYR A 482 2.68 -1.07 -32.74
CA TYR A 482 4.04 -0.57 -32.48
C TYR A 482 4.28 0.81 -33.11
N GLY A 483 5.30 1.51 -32.62
CA GLY A 483 5.68 2.85 -33.07
C GLY A 483 4.86 3.97 -32.43
N ALA A 484 5.17 5.22 -32.77
CA ALA A 484 4.58 6.41 -32.14
C ALA A 484 3.04 6.42 -32.19
N ASP A 485 2.47 5.92 -33.30
CA ASP A 485 1.03 5.93 -33.57
C ASP A 485 0.34 4.59 -33.28
N CYS A 486 1.07 3.57 -32.81
CA CYS A 486 0.52 2.21 -32.57
C CYS A 486 -0.06 1.52 -33.81
N THR A 487 0.33 1.92 -35.01
CA THR A 487 -0.26 1.40 -36.26
C THR A 487 0.57 0.29 -36.91
N ALA A 488 1.83 0.09 -36.49
CA ALA A 488 2.66 -0.94 -37.09
C ALA A 488 2.22 -2.36 -36.65
N SER A 489 2.15 -3.28 -37.62
CA SER A 489 1.86 -4.72 -37.51
C SER A 489 0.39 -5.17 -37.34
N GLN A 490 -0.25 -4.97 -36.18
CA GLN A 490 -1.56 -5.58 -35.88
C GLN A 490 -2.67 -4.58 -35.55
N GLY A 491 -2.42 -3.26 -35.66
CA GLY A 491 -3.40 -2.15 -35.64
C GLY A 491 -4.51 -2.25 -34.59
N THR A 492 -4.44 -1.47 -33.50
CA THR A 492 -5.49 -1.46 -32.47
C THR A 492 -6.82 -0.88 -32.99
N ASP A 493 -7.91 -1.63 -32.88
CA ASP A 493 -9.28 -1.17 -33.20
C ASP A 493 -9.72 0.11 -32.44
N GLU A 494 -9.09 0.41 -31.29
CA GLU A 494 -9.31 1.63 -30.52
C GLU A 494 -8.00 2.29 -30.05
N PRO A 495 -7.96 3.63 -29.85
CA PRO A 495 -6.79 4.29 -29.29
C PRO A 495 -6.50 3.80 -27.86
N VAL A 496 -5.41 3.09 -27.63
CA VAL A 496 -4.98 2.69 -26.28
C VAL A 496 -4.33 3.90 -25.57
N GLY A 497 -4.76 4.20 -24.34
CA GLY A 497 -4.03 5.14 -23.47
C GLY A 497 -4.00 6.62 -23.88
N THR A 498 -5.14 7.25 -24.21
CA THR A 498 -5.20 8.71 -24.42
C THR A 498 -4.44 9.46 -23.31
N PRO A 499 -3.54 10.40 -23.66
CA PRO A 499 -2.74 11.10 -22.67
C PRO A 499 -3.65 11.78 -21.66
N SER A 500 -3.61 11.35 -20.40
CA SER A 500 -4.01 12.22 -19.30
C SER A 500 -2.83 13.16 -19.06
N GLU A 501 -3.11 14.45 -18.88
CA GLU A 501 -2.09 15.39 -18.46
C GLU A 501 -1.34 14.81 -17.26
N THR A 502 -0.01 14.83 -17.36
CA THR A 502 0.86 14.37 -16.29
C THR A 502 0.59 15.24 -15.07
N PRO A 503 0.04 14.73 -13.95
CA PRO A 503 -0.01 15.53 -12.75
C PRO A 503 1.44 15.85 -12.36
N GLU A 504 1.73 17.14 -12.26
CA GLU A 504 2.98 17.64 -11.72
C GLU A 504 3.14 17.07 -10.30
N ILE A 505 4.22 16.35 -10.04
CA ILE A 505 4.55 15.88 -8.68
C ILE A 505 4.93 17.13 -7.89
N ARG A 506 3.95 17.81 -7.31
CA ARG A 506 4.19 18.96 -6.45
C ARG A 506 4.82 18.47 -5.16
N ASN A 507 5.90 19.13 -4.78
CA ASN A 507 6.63 18.85 -3.56
C ASN A 507 5.79 19.30 -2.34
N LEU A 508 4.82 18.48 -1.91
CA LEU A 508 3.90 18.78 -0.79
C LEU A 508 4.53 18.46 0.56
N THR A 509 5.77 18.92 0.77
CA THR A 509 6.37 18.91 2.10
C THR A 509 5.73 20.05 2.89
N VAL A 510 4.92 19.72 3.90
CA VAL A 510 4.53 20.67 4.94
C VAL A 510 5.83 21.12 5.61
N GLN A 511 6.29 22.32 5.27
CA GLN A 511 7.28 22.97 6.11
C GLN A 511 6.64 23.13 7.50
N PRO A 512 7.33 22.76 8.59
CA PRO A 512 6.91 23.26 9.90
C PRO A 512 6.81 24.79 9.79
N PRO A 513 5.83 25.43 10.44
CA PRO A 513 5.75 26.88 10.43
C PRO A 513 7.12 27.41 10.82
N SER A 514 7.74 28.16 9.91
CA SER A 514 8.92 28.94 10.24
C SER A 514 8.57 29.74 11.48
N PRO A 515 9.42 29.78 12.53
CA PRO A 515 9.23 30.77 13.56
C PRO A 515 9.14 32.11 12.85
N GLU A 516 8.02 32.81 13.01
CA GLU A 516 7.90 34.18 12.50
C GLU A 516 9.14 34.95 12.93
N PRO A 517 9.67 35.86 12.10
CA PRO A 517 10.74 36.75 12.52
C PRO A 517 10.19 37.69 13.60
N GLY A 518 10.18 37.17 14.84
CA GLY A 518 9.86 37.90 16.04
C GLY A 518 11.00 38.86 16.31
N LEU A 519 10.72 40.14 16.05
CA LEU A 519 11.20 41.30 16.77
C LEU A 519 12.60 41.17 17.36
N SER A 520 13.58 41.59 16.57
CA SER A 520 14.88 42.05 17.05
C SER A 520 14.72 43.15 18.10
N GLY A 521 14.79 42.78 19.37
CA GLY A 521 14.86 43.73 20.48
C GLY A 521 14.60 43.07 21.83
N LEU A 522 15.62 43.10 22.69
CA LEU A 522 15.69 42.61 24.08
C LEU A 522 15.96 41.11 24.27
N GLY A 523 17.18 40.82 24.73
CA GLY A 523 17.53 39.50 25.26
C GLY A 523 19.03 39.21 25.42
N LEU A 524 19.87 40.24 25.44
CA LEU A 524 21.29 40.13 25.79
C LEU A 524 21.44 39.92 27.31
N LEU A 525 21.15 38.71 27.83
CA LEU A 525 21.36 38.36 29.24
C LEU A 525 21.05 36.87 29.55
N VAL A 526 21.80 35.89 29.02
CA VAL A 526 22.14 34.60 29.71
C VAL A 526 23.33 33.92 28.97
N ALA A 527 24.44 34.64 28.74
CA ALA A 527 25.64 34.08 28.12
C ALA A 527 26.86 34.04 29.05
N ALA A 528 26.63 33.93 30.36
CA ALA A 528 27.70 33.93 31.38
C ALA A 528 27.66 32.73 32.36
N GLY A 529 27.06 31.60 31.97
CA GLY A 529 26.81 30.47 32.87
C GLY A 529 27.22 29.08 32.40
N ALA A 530 28.09 28.94 31.39
CA ALA A 530 28.47 27.62 30.85
C ALA A 530 29.95 27.52 30.45
N LEU A 531 30.86 28.07 31.26
CA LEU A 531 32.32 28.02 31.02
C LEU A 531 33.14 27.41 32.17
N VAL A 532 32.50 26.57 33.00
CA VAL A 532 33.19 25.72 34.00
C VAL A 532 32.51 24.36 34.03
N SER A 533 32.91 23.44 33.14
CA SER A 533 32.66 21.97 33.25
C SER A 533 33.27 21.14 32.10
N PHE A 534 34.05 21.72 31.18
CA PHE A 534 34.77 20.95 30.15
C PHE A 534 36.27 20.92 30.45
N GLY A 535 36.66 20.00 31.33
CA GLY A 535 38.05 19.83 31.73
C GLY A 535 38.30 18.59 32.56
N THR A 536 37.77 17.42 32.16
CA THR A 536 38.29 16.08 32.50
C THR A 536 37.43 14.99 31.83
N ALA A 537 37.71 14.62 30.58
CA ALA A 537 37.29 13.33 30.01
C ALA A 537 38.02 13.03 28.69
N THR A 538 39.34 13.19 28.67
CA THR A 538 40.22 12.64 27.64
C THR A 538 41.28 11.81 28.34
N LEU A 539 41.03 10.49 28.49
CA LEU A 539 42.08 9.47 28.69
C LEU A 539 41.49 8.04 28.62
N VAL A 540 41.72 7.43 27.45
CA VAL A 540 42.12 6.03 27.19
C VAL A 540 41.42 4.87 27.96
N PRO A 541 40.64 4.03 27.26
CA PRO A 541 40.16 2.74 27.76
C PRO A 541 41.18 1.61 27.57
N ALA A 542 42.27 1.60 28.35
CA ALA A 542 43.30 0.56 28.29
C ALA A 542 43.68 -0.06 29.66
N LEU A 543 42.81 0.03 30.67
CA LEU A 543 43.09 -0.51 32.01
C LEU A 543 41.90 -1.20 32.68
N ARG A 544 41.02 -1.82 31.89
CA ARG A 544 39.88 -2.62 32.41
C ARG A 544 40.19 -4.10 32.65
N ASP A 545 41.37 -4.60 32.25
CA ASP A 545 41.72 -6.04 32.34
C ASP A 545 42.78 -6.42 33.40
N ARG A 546 43.05 -5.57 34.40
CA ARG A 546 44.01 -5.90 35.47
C ARG A 546 43.49 -5.84 36.91
N LEU A 547 42.18 -5.70 37.12
CA LEU A 547 41.56 -5.76 38.46
C LEU A 547 40.49 -6.85 38.60
N ARG A 548 40.65 -7.96 37.86
CA ARG A 548 39.97 -9.24 38.12
C ARG A 548 40.96 -10.33 38.53
N ARG A 549 41.70 -10.07 39.60
CA ARG A 549 42.24 -11.07 40.53
C ARG A 549 42.20 -10.51 41.94
#